data_AF-A0A7C3PYG1-F1
#
_entry.id   AF-A0A7C3PYG1-F1
#
_cell.length_a   1.000
_cell.length_b   1.000
_cell.length_c   1.000
_cell.angle_alpha   90.00
_cell.angle_beta   90.00
_cell.angle_gamma   90.00
#
_symmetry.space_group_name_H-M   'P 1'
#
loop_
_entity.id
_entity.type
_entity.pdbx_description
1 polymer ?
#
loop_
_entity_poly.entity_id
_entity_poly.type
_entity_poly.pdbx_seq_one_letter_code
_entity_poly.pdbx_strand_id
1 'polypeptide(L)' 'MLGKEDFMVIQALVQRGVYVCDIARQLGVHPKTVSRALARGSAPTPTRRKRKSLLGCSPI' A
#
# COMPACT_ATOMS: atom_id res chain seq x y z
N MET A 1 6.11 4.69 -2.69
CA MET A 1 5.32 3.69 -1.95
C MET A 1 3.99 4.34 -1.62
N LEU A 2 2.87 3.63 -1.77
CA LEU A 2 1.55 4.18 -1.50
C LEU A 2 1.35 4.32 0.02
N GLY A 3 0.97 5.50 0.51
CA GLY A 3 0.68 5.74 1.92
C GLY A 3 -0.74 5.33 2.32
N LYS A 4 -1.09 5.50 3.61
CA LYS A 4 -2.48 5.38 4.07
C LYS A 4 -3.37 6.48 3.47
N GLU A 5 -2.86 7.70 3.38
CA GLU A 5 -3.57 8.85 2.80
C GLU A 5 -3.89 8.62 1.34
N ASP A 6 -2.90 8.22 0.53
CA ASP A 6 -3.10 7.88 -0.88
C ASP A 6 -4.16 6.79 -1.07
N PHE A 7 -4.20 5.80 -0.18
CA PHE A 7 -5.20 4.73 -0.23
C PHE A 7 -6.61 5.25 0.02
N MET A 8 -6.80 6.15 0.99
CA MET A 8 -8.09 6.78 1.26
C MET A 8 -8.55 7.64 0.08
N VAL A 9 -7.63 8.38 -0.53
CA VAL A 9 -7.92 9.19 -1.74
C VAL A 9 -8.34 8.28 -2.90
N ILE A 10 -7.63 7.18 -3.13
CA ILE A 10 -8.01 6.19 -4.16
C ILE A 10 -9.42 5.65 -3.90
N GLN A 11 -9.75 5.26 -2.66
CA GLN A 11 -11.09 4.76 -2.35
C GLN A 11 -12.19 5.80 -2.61
N ALA A 12 -11.99 7.05 -2.18
CA ALA A 12 -12.95 8.12 -2.41
C ALA A 12 -13.16 8.43 -3.91
N LEU A 13 -12.07 8.43 -4.70
CA LEU A 13 -12.15 8.68 -6.15
C LEU A 13 -12.81 7.52 -6.90
N VAL A 14 -12.55 6.28 -6.51
CA VAL A 14 -13.21 5.10 -7.11
C VAL A 14 -14.70 5.06 -6.75
N GLN A 15 -15.09 5.42 -5.52
CA GLN A 15 -16.50 5.54 -5.16
C GLN A 15 -17.24 6.60 -5.98
N ARG A 16 -16.54 7.65 -6.40
CA ARG A 16 -17.07 8.67 -7.33
C ARG A 16 -17.13 8.21 -8.79
N GLY A 17 -16.64 7.01 -9.10
CA GLY A 17 -16.62 6.46 -10.46
C GLY A 17 -15.46 6.94 -11.33
N VAL A 18 -14.42 7.53 -10.74
CA VAL A 18 -13.24 7.98 -11.50
C VAL A 18 -12.42 6.77 -11.96
N TYR A 19 -11.90 6.84 -13.19
CA TYR A 19 -11.08 5.78 -13.76
C TYR A 19 -9.73 5.65 -13.05
N VAL A 20 -9.28 4.39 -12.92
CA VAL A 20 -7.99 4.03 -12.31
C VAL A 20 -6.81 4.73 -12.97
N CYS A 21 -6.86 4.95 -14.29
CA CYS A 21 -5.81 5.64 -15.04
C CYS A 21 -5.67 7.12 -14.66
N ASP A 22 -6.78 7.79 -14.41
CA ASP A 22 -6.79 9.21 -14.03
C ASP A 22 -6.32 9.39 -12.59
N ILE A 23 -6.80 8.54 -11.69
CA ILE A 23 -6.35 8.49 -10.29
C ILE A 23 -4.83 8.27 -10.23
N ALA A 24 -4.32 7.36 -11.05
CA ALA A 24 -2.90 7.07 -11.16
C ALA A 24 -2.10 8.29 -11.63
N ARG A 25 -2.59 8.99 -12.65
CA ARG A 25 -1.96 10.20 -13.18
C ARG A 25 -1.99 11.35 -12.17
N GLN A 26 -3.07 11.49 -11.41
CA GLN A 26 -3.26 12.53 -10.40
C GLN A 26 -2.38 12.32 -9.17
N LEU A 27 -2.18 11.05 -8.76
CA LEU A 27 -1.32 10.68 -7.64
C LEU A 27 0.15 10.43 -8.06
N GLY A 28 0.47 10.51 -9.36
CA GLY A 28 1.82 10.23 -9.86
C GLY A 28 2.27 8.78 -9.64
N VAL A 29 1.34 7.84 -9.53
CA VAL A 29 1.62 6.40 -9.31
C VAL A 29 1.27 5.58 -10.54
N HIS A 30 1.92 4.44 -10.70
CA HIS A 30 1.56 3.52 -11.78
C HIS A 30 0.14 2.97 -11.59
N PRO A 31 -0.71 2.84 -12.64
CA PRO A 31 -2.09 2.34 -12.51
C PRO A 31 -2.16 0.92 -11.91
N LYS A 32 -1.15 0.10 -12.18
CA LYS A 32 -0.97 -1.22 -11.54
C LYS A 32 -0.87 -1.14 -10.01
N THR A 33 -0.34 -0.04 -9.46
CA THR A 33 -0.29 0.21 -8.01
C THR A 33 -1.68 0.50 -7.45
N VAL A 34 -2.47 1.32 -8.16
CA VAL A 34 -3.87 1.62 -7.80
C VAL A 34 -4.71 0.35 -7.85
N SER A 35 -4.59 -0.45 -8.92
CA SER A 35 -5.26 -1.75 -9.04
C SER A 35 -4.87 -2.71 -7.89
N ARG A 36 -3.58 -2.80 -7.54
CA ARG A 36 -3.11 -3.59 -6.38
C ARG A 36 -3.60 -3.04 -5.04
N ALA A 37 -3.84 -1.74 -4.93
CA ALA A 37 -4.39 -1.12 -3.74
C ALA A 37 -5.86 -1.52 -3.57
N LEU A 38 -6.64 -1.41 -4.64
CA LEU A 38 -8.04 -1.85 -4.68
C LEU A 38 -8.18 -3.34 -4.39
N ALA A 39 -7.37 -4.19 -5.04
CA ALA A 39 -7.39 -5.63 -4.82
C ALA A 39 -7.02 -6.04 -3.38
N ARG A 40 -6.16 -5.27 -2.70
CA ARG A 40 -5.83 -5.52 -1.28
C ARG A 40 -6.92 -5.07 -0.32
N GLY A 41 -7.80 -4.15 -0.71
CA GLY A 41 -8.85 -3.58 0.14
C GLY A 41 -8.34 -2.87 1.41
N SER A 42 -7.03 -2.71 1.58
CA SER A 42 -6.39 -2.20 2.78
C SER A 42 -5.13 -1.41 2.44
N ALA A 43 -4.84 -0.40 3.26
CA ALA A 43 -3.62 0.38 3.12
C ALA A 43 -2.38 -0.52 3.30
N PRO A 44 -1.32 -0.30 2.52
CA PRO A 44 -0.11 -1.12 2.64
C PRO A 44 0.53 -0.90 4.02
N THR A 45 0.45 -1.92 4.87
CA THR A 45 1.12 -1.93 6.16
C THR A 45 2.60 -2.18 5.94
N PRO A 46 3.51 -1.34 6.48
CA PRO A 46 4.94 -1.59 6.44
C PRO A 46 5.32 -2.65 7.50
N THR A 47 4.73 -3.84 7.46
CA THR A 47 5.09 -4.93 8.36
C THR A 47 6.21 -5.76 7.75
N ARG A 48 7.41 -5.18 7.66
CA ARG A 48 8.61 -6.01 7.65
C ARG A 48 8.75 -6.58 9.05
N ARG A 49 8.18 -7.77 9.32
CA ARG A 49 8.46 -8.51 10.55
C ARG A 49 9.98 -8.61 10.67
N LYS A 50 10.57 -7.94 11.67
CA LYS A 50 11.97 -8.17 12.02
C LYS A 50 12.09 -9.66 12.32
N ARG A 51 12.76 -10.40 11.44
CA ARG A 51 13.03 -11.82 11.62
C ARG A 51 13.86 -11.91 12.90
N LYS A 52 13.30 -12.42 14.00
CA LYS A 52 14.09 -12.71 15.20
C LYS A 52 15.13 -13.74 14.78
N SER A 53 16.41 -13.38 14.83
CA SER A 53 17.49 -14.33 14.67
C SER A 53 17.37 -15.38 15.77
N LEU A 54 17.31 -16.66 15.38
CA LEU A 54 17.29 -17.80 16.29
C LEU A 54 18.64 -18.05 17.00
N LEU A 55 19.63 -17.19 16.78
CA LEU A 55 20.92 -17.26 17.46
C LEU A 55 20.82 -16.57 18.81
N GLY A 56 20.22 -17.27 19.78
CA GLY A 56 20.48 -17.02 21.19
C GLY A 56 21.90 -17.50 21.50
N CYS A 57 22.90 -16.65 21.27
CA CYS A 57 24.13 -16.74 22.05
C CYS A 57 23.79 -16.26 23.47
N SER A 58 23.56 -17.21 24.38
CA SER A 58 23.64 -16.92 25.81
C SER A 58 25.09 -16.58 26.14
N PRO A 59 25.39 -15.44 26.78
CA PRO A 59 26.70 -15.24 27.40
C PRO A 59 26.73 -16.06 28.69
N ILE A 60 27.70 -16.99 28.73
CA ILE A 60 28.34 -17.69 29.87
C ILE A 60 27.57 -17.71 31.19
#